data_AF-A0A6G6W9L0-F1
#
_entry.id   AF-A0A6G6W9L0-F1
#
_cell.length_a   1.000
_cell.length_b   1.000
_cell.length_c   1.000
_cell.angle_alpha   90.00
_cell.angle_beta   90.00
_cell.angle_gamma   90.00
#
_symmetry.space_group_name_H-M   'P 1'
#
loop_
_entity.id
_entity.type
_entity.pdbx_description
1 polymer ?
#
loop_
_entity_poly.entity_id
_entity_poly.type
_entity_poly.pdbx_seq_one_letter_code
_entity_poly.pdbx_strand_id
1 'polypeptide(L)'
;MHRRNLVASTVLALSAALTLTATSADAADAAPASQARAGSYTVTADVNKTEPESGQKVTITGTVKPAAPGAQVRVQVRYAGQKTWKTLGQARLSRSGSYRFKDQVTSVRERRYRVVKPADARRAQGTARTAKVTVFGWRDLTSIGAVPGGTLYEGGGATIAGSHYPSSLRGGNQTASSAIEFNLNRDCKTLDATVGIDDASASGSSATLTLAADGTQRFQGTFGLAQAQHVVSDVTGVFRISLSATQTGGAYAAVGSPKVLCSF
;
A
#
# COMPACT_ATOMS: atom_id res chain seq x y z
N MET A 1 2.85 23.13 -45.65
CA MET A 1 2.67 24.38 -46.42
C MET A 1 1.43 25.09 -45.89
N HIS A 2 1.48 26.43 -45.76
CA HIS A 2 0.41 27.34 -45.28
C HIS A 2 0.21 27.38 -43.75
N ARG A 3 0.18 28.52 -43.05
CA ARG A 3 0.17 29.96 -43.41
C ARG A 3 0.75 30.77 -42.23
N ARG A 4 1.55 31.80 -42.56
CA ARG A 4 1.94 32.93 -41.69
C ARG A 4 0.72 33.82 -41.43
N ASN A 5 0.69 34.52 -40.30
CA ASN A 5 0.07 35.85 -40.20
C ASN A 5 0.85 36.72 -39.19
N LEU A 6 1.54 37.72 -39.73
CA LEU A 6 1.94 38.97 -39.06
C LEU A 6 0.78 39.95 -39.20
N VAL A 7 0.47 40.76 -38.18
CA VAL A 7 0.19 42.20 -38.33
C VAL A 7 0.61 42.93 -37.05
N ALA A 8 1.47 43.93 -37.22
CA ALA A 8 1.80 44.98 -36.26
C ALA A 8 0.84 46.15 -36.41
N SER A 9 0.58 46.94 -35.36
CA SER A 9 0.19 48.34 -35.51
C SER A 9 0.45 49.13 -34.24
N THR A 10 1.34 50.11 -34.40
CA THR A 10 1.72 51.20 -33.50
C THR A 10 0.73 52.35 -33.69
N VAL A 11 0.29 53.02 -32.62
CA VAL A 11 -0.30 54.37 -32.71
C VAL A 11 0.29 55.27 -31.62
N LEU A 12 0.91 56.35 -32.08
CA LEU A 12 1.34 57.54 -31.34
C LEU A 12 0.12 58.46 -31.16
N ALA A 13 -0.05 59.08 -29.98
CA ALA A 13 -0.79 60.33 -29.86
C ALA A 13 -0.26 61.18 -28.69
N LEU A 14 -0.02 62.45 -29.02
CA LEU A 14 0.59 63.51 -28.24
C LEU A 14 -0.49 64.32 -27.47
N SER A 15 -0.01 65.09 -26.47
CA SER A 15 -0.58 66.37 -25.96
C SER A 15 -1.54 66.32 -24.76
N ALA A 16 -1.09 66.89 -23.63
CA ALA A 16 -1.52 68.21 -23.13
C ALA A 16 -1.26 68.33 -21.62
N ALA A 17 -0.50 69.35 -21.23
CA ALA A 17 -0.26 69.72 -19.83
C ALA A 17 -1.47 70.49 -19.27
N LEU A 18 -1.90 70.14 -18.06
CA LEU A 18 -2.67 71.01 -17.18
C LEU A 18 -2.20 70.78 -15.74
N THR A 19 -1.57 71.80 -15.17
CA THR A 19 -1.19 71.88 -13.75
C THR A 19 -2.40 72.20 -12.89
N LEU A 20 -2.83 71.25 -12.05
CA LEU A 20 -3.66 71.53 -10.87
C LEU A 20 -2.87 71.17 -9.61
N THR A 21 -2.52 72.19 -8.83
CA THR A 21 -2.04 72.06 -7.46
C THR A 21 -3.22 71.70 -6.56
N ALA A 22 -3.32 70.42 -6.18
CA ALA A 22 -4.19 69.97 -5.11
C ALA A 22 -3.32 69.55 -3.93
N THR A 23 -3.34 70.35 -2.87
CA THR A 23 -2.84 70.02 -1.53
C THR A 23 -3.78 68.99 -0.91
N SER A 24 -3.58 67.71 -1.21
CA SER A 24 -4.16 66.61 -0.44
C SER A 24 -3.28 66.35 0.78
N ALA A 25 -3.84 66.62 1.96
CA ALA A 25 -3.29 66.24 3.24
C ALA A 25 -2.97 64.74 3.24
N ASP A 26 -1.69 64.41 3.45
CA ASP A 26 -1.25 63.06 3.79
C ASP A 26 -1.85 62.67 5.15
N ALA A 27 -3.06 62.11 5.12
CA ALA A 27 -3.47 61.16 6.13
C ALA A 27 -2.61 59.91 5.90
N ALA A 28 -1.45 59.87 6.53
CA ALA A 28 -0.65 58.67 6.66
C ALA A 28 -1.51 57.60 7.35
N ASP A 29 -2.19 56.81 6.53
CA ASP A 29 -2.89 55.60 6.93
C ASP A 29 -1.80 54.67 7.47
N ALA A 30 -1.66 54.66 8.80
CA ALA A 30 -0.74 53.79 9.49
C ALA A 30 -1.21 52.36 9.23
N ALA A 31 -0.64 51.74 8.20
CA ALA A 31 -0.82 50.33 7.92
C ALA A 31 -0.66 49.56 9.24
N PRO A 32 -1.65 48.74 9.66
CA PRO A 32 -1.56 48.04 10.92
C PRO A 32 -0.28 47.22 10.92
N ALA A 33 0.61 47.54 11.85
CA ALA A 33 1.86 46.84 12.03
C ALA A 33 1.57 45.34 12.11
N SER A 34 2.00 44.60 11.09
CA SER A 34 1.95 43.14 11.03
C SER A 34 2.67 42.63 12.28
N GLN A 35 1.92 42.29 13.34
CA GLN A 35 2.48 41.68 14.54
C GLN A 35 3.24 40.43 14.10
N ALA A 36 4.55 40.41 14.33
CA ALA A 36 5.40 39.29 13.96
C ALA A 36 4.86 38.02 14.63
N ARG A 37 4.62 36.97 13.83
CA ARG A 37 4.14 35.67 14.35
C ARG A 37 5.13 35.14 15.39
N ALA A 38 4.62 34.80 16.56
CA ALA A 38 5.33 34.17 17.67
C ALA A 38 5.77 32.73 17.31
N GLY A 39 6.80 32.58 16.48
CA GLY A 39 7.38 31.30 16.08
C GLY A 39 6.42 30.35 15.35
N SER A 40 6.86 29.11 15.13
CA SER A 40 6.05 28.03 14.53
C SER A 40 5.44 27.11 15.59
N TYR A 41 4.42 26.35 15.20
CA TYR A 41 3.91 25.26 16.02
C TYR A 41 4.88 24.07 16.04
N THR A 42 5.06 23.47 17.22
CA THR A 42 5.67 22.14 17.36
C THR A 42 4.58 21.09 17.31
N VAL A 43 4.66 20.15 16.38
CA VAL A 43 3.64 19.10 16.20
C VAL A 43 4.32 17.74 16.36
N THR A 44 3.75 16.87 17.19
CA THR A 44 4.14 15.47 17.28
C THR A 44 3.12 14.59 16.56
N ALA A 45 3.55 13.44 16.06
CA ALA A 45 2.69 12.42 15.51
C ALA A 45 3.28 11.05 15.82
N ASP A 46 2.42 10.13 16.25
CA ASP A 46 2.69 8.73 16.49
C ASP A 46 1.64 7.89 15.75
N VAL A 47 2.06 6.73 15.26
CA VAL A 47 1.23 5.82 14.50
C VAL A 47 1.23 4.46 15.19
N ASN A 48 0.06 4.00 15.61
CA ASN A 48 -0.04 2.77 16.42
C ASN A 48 0.33 1.47 15.69
N LYS A 49 0.36 1.49 14.34
CA LYS A 49 0.63 0.33 13.48
C LYS A 49 1.43 0.77 12.26
N THR A 50 2.63 0.23 12.11
CA THR A 50 3.51 0.45 10.94
C THR A 50 3.30 -0.56 9.83
N GLU A 51 2.69 -1.71 10.14
CA GLU A 51 2.49 -2.81 9.19
C GLU A 51 1.04 -3.36 9.21
N PRO A 52 0.02 -2.52 8.96
CA PRO A 52 -1.37 -2.98 8.92
C PRO A 52 -1.66 -3.82 7.67
N GLU A 53 -2.63 -4.73 7.78
CA GLU A 53 -3.26 -5.33 6.61
C GLU A 53 -4.29 -4.39 5.97
N SER A 54 -4.49 -4.52 4.66
CA SER A 54 -5.56 -3.83 3.94
C SER A 54 -6.92 -4.15 4.56
N GLY A 55 -7.75 -3.13 4.73
CA GLY A 55 -9.00 -3.15 5.48
C GLY A 55 -8.85 -2.72 6.95
N GLN A 56 -7.65 -2.81 7.54
CA GLN A 56 -7.45 -2.44 8.94
C GLN A 56 -7.42 -0.91 9.16
N LYS A 57 -7.62 -0.50 10.42
CA LYS A 57 -7.51 0.90 10.85
C LYS A 57 -6.14 1.18 11.47
N VAL A 58 -5.53 2.26 11.02
CA VAL A 58 -4.36 2.88 11.62
C VAL A 58 -4.81 4.11 12.40
N THR A 59 -4.31 4.26 13.63
CA THR A 59 -4.61 5.41 14.48
C THR A 59 -3.39 6.30 14.60
N ILE A 60 -3.58 7.57 14.27
CA ILE A 60 -2.56 8.61 14.31
C ILE A 60 -2.90 9.53 15.48
N THR A 61 -1.97 9.68 16.42
CA THR A 61 -2.13 10.52 17.62
C THR A 61 -0.99 11.48 17.78
N GLY A 62 -1.20 12.58 18.49
CA GLY A 62 -0.12 13.50 18.79
C GLY A 62 -0.58 14.74 19.52
N THR A 63 0.31 15.72 19.58
CA THR A 63 0.08 16.99 20.27
C THR A 63 0.60 18.16 19.45
N VAL A 64 0.06 19.35 19.73
CA VAL A 64 0.51 20.63 19.20
C VAL A 64 0.91 21.54 20.35
N LYS A 65 2.12 22.11 20.28
CA LYS A 65 2.64 23.09 21.23
C LYS A 65 2.99 24.42 20.55
N PRO A 66 2.61 25.56 21.16
CA PRO A 66 1.68 25.66 22.29
C PRO A 66 0.28 25.15 21.92
N ALA A 67 -0.52 24.84 22.93
CA ALA A 67 -1.87 24.32 22.73
C ALA A 67 -2.74 25.37 22.01
N ALA A 68 -3.51 24.91 21.01
CA ALA A 68 -4.47 25.73 20.26
C ALA A 68 -5.84 25.04 20.30
N PRO A 69 -6.57 25.12 21.42
CA PRO A 69 -7.83 24.40 21.61
C PRO A 69 -8.85 24.70 20.52
N GLY A 70 -9.52 23.67 20.02
CA GLY A 70 -10.55 23.80 19.00
C GLY A 70 -10.05 24.06 17.58
N ALA A 71 -8.77 24.43 17.40
CA ALA A 71 -8.16 24.48 16.08
C ALA A 71 -7.98 23.05 15.52
N GLN A 72 -7.69 22.95 14.23
CA GLN A 72 -7.56 21.66 13.53
C GLN A 72 -6.13 21.42 13.05
N VAL A 73 -5.75 20.15 13.04
CA VAL A 73 -4.60 19.65 12.29
C VAL A 73 -5.07 18.92 11.04
N ARG A 74 -4.25 18.94 9.99
CA ARG A 74 -4.46 18.19 8.75
C ARG A 74 -3.59 16.95 8.79
N VAL A 75 -4.22 15.79 8.63
CA VAL A 75 -3.52 14.52 8.45
C VAL A 75 -3.31 14.31 6.96
N GLN A 76 -2.05 14.14 6.56
CA GLN A 76 -1.66 14.04 5.17
C GLN A 76 -0.92 12.72 4.92
N VAL A 77 -1.12 12.17 3.73
CA VAL A 77 -0.46 10.97 3.24
C VAL A 77 0.31 11.28 1.96
N ARG A 78 1.45 10.63 1.79
CA ARG A 78 2.17 10.53 0.53
C ARG A 78 2.42 9.06 0.23
N TYR A 79 1.96 8.61 -0.94
CA TYR A 79 2.15 7.24 -1.39
C TYR A 79 3.53 7.06 -2.05
N ALA A 80 4.08 5.84 -2.03
CA ALA A 80 5.27 5.52 -2.81
C ALA A 80 5.09 5.90 -4.29
N GLY A 81 6.18 6.38 -4.89
CA GLY A 81 6.22 6.94 -6.25
C GLY A 81 5.62 8.34 -6.40
N GLN A 82 4.92 8.88 -5.39
CA GLN A 82 4.30 10.22 -5.48
C GLN A 82 5.15 11.29 -4.81
N LYS A 83 5.20 12.47 -5.44
CA LYS A 83 5.90 13.65 -4.91
C LYS A 83 5.01 14.53 -4.03
N THR A 84 3.69 14.45 -4.20
CA THR A 84 2.72 15.33 -3.54
C THR A 84 2.10 14.70 -2.29
N TRP A 85 1.74 15.55 -1.34
CA TRP A 85 1.00 15.17 -0.15
C TRP A 85 -0.50 15.36 -0.37
N LYS A 86 -1.29 14.32 -0.09
CA LYS A 86 -2.76 14.37 -0.10
C LYS A 86 -3.27 14.52 1.32
N THR A 87 -4.24 15.42 1.54
CA THR A 87 -4.93 15.49 2.85
C THR A 87 -5.95 14.37 2.93
N LEU A 88 -5.84 13.52 3.95
CA LEU A 88 -6.81 12.47 4.25
C LEU A 88 -8.00 13.01 5.03
N GLY A 89 -7.75 13.94 5.94
CA GLY A 89 -8.77 14.54 6.78
C GLY A 89 -8.17 15.48 7.81
N GLN A 90 -9.01 15.85 8.78
CA GLN A 90 -8.66 16.79 9.83
C GLN A 90 -9.01 16.21 11.19
N ALA A 91 -8.25 16.59 12.22
CA ALA A 91 -8.56 16.28 13.60
C ALA A 91 -8.58 17.57 14.43
N ARG A 92 -9.62 17.71 15.27
CA ARG A 92 -9.76 18.86 16.17
C ARG A 92 -8.86 18.68 17.40
N LEU A 93 -8.22 19.76 17.81
CA LEU A 93 -7.36 19.79 18.99
C LEU A 93 -8.20 19.91 20.25
N SER A 94 -7.86 19.10 21.26
CA SER A 94 -8.41 19.21 22.60
C SER A 94 -7.92 20.47 23.32
N ARG A 95 -8.40 20.70 24.55
CA ARG A 95 -7.92 21.79 25.42
C ARG A 95 -6.41 21.70 25.71
N SER A 96 -5.84 20.50 25.75
CA SER A 96 -4.40 20.29 25.96
C SER A 96 -3.58 20.28 24.65
N GLY A 97 -4.22 20.53 23.50
CA GLY A 97 -3.57 20.48 22.20
C GLY A 97 -3.34 19.06 21.67
N SER A 98 -3.97 18.04 22.25
CA SER A 98 -3.90 16.65 21.74
C SER A 98 -4.91 16.41 20.61
N TYR A 99 -4.61 15.44 19.75
CA TYR A 99 -5.51 15.01 18.66
C TYR A 99 -5.43 13.50 18.43
N ARG A 100 -6.47 12.97 17.76
CA ARG A 100 -6.56 11.59 17.28
C ARG A 100 -7.25 11.57 15.92
N PHE A 101 -6.70 10.78 15.00
CA PHE A 101 -7.28 10.51 13.69
C PHE A 101 -7.20 9.02 13.38
N LYS A 102 -8.20 8.46 12.71
CA LYS A 102 -8.22 7.05 12.28
C LYS A 102 -8.29 7.02 10.75
N ASP A 103 -7.35 6.31 10.13
CA ASP A 103 -7.35 6.02 8.70
C ASP A 103 -7.66 4.54 8.47
N GLN A 104 -8.54 4.24 7.52
CA GLN A 104 -8.79 2.87 7.07
C GLN A 104 -7.93 2.61 5.84
N VAL A 105 -6.92 1.75 5.96
CA VAL A 105 -5.98 1.49 4.87
C VAL A 105 -6.63 0.51 3.89
N THR A 106 -7.00 0.95 2.70
CA THR A 106 -7.67 0.10 1.69
C THR A 106 -6.77 -0.27 0.51
N SER A 107 -5.53 0.23 0.50
CA SER A 107 -4.55 -0.03 -0.56
C SER A 107 -3.25 -0.54 0.04
N VAL A 108 -2.63 -1.52 -0.60
CA VAL A 108 -1.32 -2.09 -0.23
C VAL A 108 -0.12 -1.16 -0.47
N ARG A 109 -0.33 -0.05 -1.19
CA ARG A 109 0.73 0.93 -1.48
C ARG A 109 1.37 1.44 -0.19
N GLU A 110 2.71 1.44 -0.14
CA GLU A 110 3.45 2.07 0.95
C GLU A 110 3.01 3.53 1.16
N ARG A 111 2.85 3.92 2.42
CA ARG A 111 2.36 5.24 2.85
C ARG A 111 3.38 5.91 3.76
N ARG A 112 3.50 7.22 3.60
CA ARG A 112 4.11 8.10 4.59
C ARG A 112 3.05 9.04 5.13
N TYR A 113 2.88 9.08 6.44
CA TYR A 113 1.99 10.02 7.10
C TYR A 113 2.75 11.22 7.62
N ARG A 114 2.10 12.38 7.63
CA ARG A 114 2.49 13.53 8.44
C ARG A 114 1.27 14.25 8.95
N VAL A 115 1.47 15.02 10.01
CA VAL A 115 0.44 15.90 10.55
C VAL A 115 0.92 17.34 10.49
N VAL A 116 0.06 18.22 9.99
CA VAL A 116 0.35 19.63 9.79
C VAL A 116 -0.64 20.45 10.60
N LYS A 117 -0.15 21.34 11.47
CA LYS A 117 -0.95 22.41 12.06
C LYS A 117 -0.76 23.66 11.20
N PRO A 118 -1.79 24.11 10.43
CA PRO A 118 -1.68 25.32 9.64
C PRO A 118 -1.31 26.53 10.48
N ALA A 119 -0.67 27.51 9.84
CA ALA A 119 -0.42 28.82 10.44
C ALA A 119 -1.74 29.52 10.82
N ASP A 120 -1.65 30.46 11.74
CA ASP A 120 -2.72 31.40 12.05
C ASP A 120 -2.15 32.82 12.21
N ALA A 121 -2.97 33.75 12.70
CA ALA A 121 -2.55 35.13 12.91
C ALA A 121 -1.32 35.25 13.84
N ARG A 122 -1.16 34.33 14.79
CA ARG A 122 -0.16 34.42 15.85
C ARG A 122 1.07 33.55 15.60
N ARG A 123 0.95 32.46 14.85
CA ARG A 123 2.03 31.47 14.69
C ARG A 123 2.14 30.91 13.29
N ALA A 124 3.37 30.62 12.87
CA ALA A 124 3.66 29.92 11.63
C ALA A 124 3.27 28.43 11.72
N GLN A 125 3.14 27.80 10.55
CA GLN A 125 2.77 26.38 10.43
C GLN A 125 3.76 25.47 11.16
N GLY A 126 3.24 24.41 11.77
CA GLY A 126 4.02 23.31 12.32
C GLY A 126 3.79 22.02 11.57
N THR A 127 4.82 21.20 11.40
CA THR A 127 4.73 19.88 10.74
C THR A 127 5.43 18.82 11.59
N ALA A 128 4.75 17.70 11.83
CA ALA A 128 5.33 16.56 12.53
C ALA A 128 6.32 15.79 11.65
N ARG A 129 7.19 15.00 12.28
CA ARG A 129 8.03 14.02 11.58
C ARG A 129 7.17 13.05 10.78
N THR A 130 7.70 12.54 9.68
CA THR A 130 6.98 11.59 8.84
C THR A 130 7.05 10.18 9.41
N ALA A 131 5.93 9.48 9.46
CA ALA A 131 5.86 8.08 9.84
C ALA A 131 5.68 7.20 8.59
N LYS A 132 6.54 6.19 8.43
CA LYS A 132 6.44 5.20 7.35
C LYS A 132 5.49 4.08 7.77
N VAL A 133 4.60 3.67 6.89
CA VAL A 133 3.67 2.56 7.08
C VAL A 133 3.64 1.71 5.81
N THR A 134 3.99 0.43 5.96
CA THR A 134 3.97 -0.58 4.89
C THR A 134 2.67 -1.37 5.00
N VAL A 135 1.80 -1.32 3.99
CA VAL A 135 0.50 -1.99 4.06
C VAL A 135 0.60 -3.35 3.37
N PHE A 136 0.15 -4.40 4.04
CA PHE A 136 0.12 -5.76 3.49
C PHE A 136 -1.26 -6.11 2.97
N GLY A 137 -1.36 -6.87 1.89
CA GLY A 137 -2.63 -7.39 1.39
C GLY A 137 -2.49 -8.78 0.79
N TRP A 138 -3.55 -9.55 0.91
CA TRP A 138 -3.64 -10.88 0.32
C TRP A 138 -3.75 -10.80 -1.19
N ARG A 139 -2.98 -11.64 -1.87
CA ARG A 139 -3.04 -11.83 -3.32
C ARG A 139 -2.89 -13.32 -3.63
N ASP A 140 -3.62 -13.80 -4.63
CA ASP A 140 -3.48 -15.17 -5.12
C ASP A 140 -2.06 -15.38 -5.66
N LEU A 141 -1.42 -16.48 -5.25
CA LEU A 141 -0.07 -16.82 -5.69
C LEU A 141 -0.03 -17.03 -7.21
N THR A 142 -1.10 -17.58 -7.78
CA THR A 142 -1.30 -17.76 -9.24
C THR A 142 -1.45 -16.44 -10.01
N SER A 143 -1.53 -15.29 -9.34
CA SER A 143 -1.46 -13.98 -10.00
C SER A 143 -0.04 -13.38 -10.02
N ILE A 144 0.92 -14.10 -9.43
CA ILE A 144 2.34 -13.77 -9.47
C ILE A 144 2.94 -14.56 -10.63
N GLY A 145 3.70 -13.90 -11.51
CA GLY A 145 4.39 -14.60 -12.59
C GLY A 145 5.33 -15.68 -12.04
N ALA A 146 5.02 -16.93 -12.37
CA ALA A 146 5.86 -18.07 -12.04
C ALA A 146 7.24 -17.96 -12.71
N VAL A 147 8.26 -18.51 -12.05
CA VAL A 147 9.58 -18.69 -12.65
C VAL A 147 9.46 -19.74 -13.77
N PRO A 148 9.98 -19.48 -14.99
CA PRO A 148 9.89 -20.45 -16.09
C PRO A 148 10.55 -21.79 -15.77
N GLY A 149 10.03 -22.87 -16.36
CA GLY A 149 10.61 -24.22 -16.27
C GLY A 149 9.90 -25.19 -15.32
N GLY A 150 8.82 -24.75 -14.67
CA GLY A 150 7.97 -25.61 -13.84
C GLY A 150 7.04 -26.54 -14.63
N THR A 151 6.67 -27.66 -14.02
CA THR A 151 5.69 -28.64 -14.54
C THR A 151 4.46 -28.81 -13.64
N LEU A 152 4.47 -28.18 -12.46
CA LEU A 152 3.24 -27.71 -11.83
C LEU A 152 2.80 -26.47 -12.60
N TYR A 153 1.50 -26.37 -12.89
CA TYR A 153 0.97 -25.27 -13.67
C TYR A 153 -0.27 -24.68 -12.98
N GLU A 154 -0.55 -23.43 -13.30
CA GLU A 154 -1.76 -22.74 -12.89
C GLU A 154 -2.95 -23.35 -13.64
N GLY A 155 -3.81 -24.06 -12.92
CA GLY A 155 -5.04 -24.62 -13.44
C GLY A 155 -6.22 -23.71 -13.12
N GLY A 156 -7.27 -23.75 -13.95
CA GLY A 156 -8.54 -23.02 -13.74
C GLY A 156 -9.38 -23.51 -12.55
N GLY A 157 -8.74 -24.19 -11.60
CA GLY A 157 -9.32 -24.70 -10.37
C GLY A 157 -8.94 -26.16 -10.09
N ALA A 158 -9.10 -26.56 -8.84
CA ALA A 158 -8.94 -27.94 -8.37
C ALA A 158 -10.04 -28.25 -7.35
N THR A 159 -10.52 -29.48 -7.29
CA THR A 159 -11.42 -29.92 -6.22
C THR A 159 -10.63 -30.86 -5.31
N ILE A 160 -10.48 -30.50 -4.03
CA ILE A 160 -9.67 -31.27 -3.07
C ILE A 160 -10.60 -31.68 -1.93
N ALA A 161 -10.76 -32.98 -1.70
CA ALA A 161 -11.60 -33.52 -0.64
C ALA A 161 -13.04 -32.95 -0.68
N GLY A 162 -13.62 -32.89 -1.89
CA GLY A 162 -14.97 -32.39 -2.14
C GLY A 162 -15.13 -30.86 -2.17
N SER A 163 -14.06 -30.10 -1.90
CA SER A 163 -14.11 -28.63 -1.89
C SER A 163 -13.46 -28.04 -3.15
N HIS A 164 -14.17 -27.18 -3.86
CA HIS A 164 -13.66 -26.53 -5.08
C HIS A 164 -12.84 -25.27 -4.76
N TYR A 165 -11.64 -25.18 -5.34
CA TYR A 165 -10.70 -24.08 -5.22
C TYR A 165 -10.44 -23.46 -6.60
N PRO A 166 -10.89 -22.23 -6.88
CA PRO A 166 -10.89 -21.67 -8.24
C PRO A 166 -9.50 -21.25 -8.76
N SER A 167 -8.62 -20.75 -7.89
CA SER A 167 -7.24 -20.39 -8.22
C SER A 167 -6.33 -21.51 -7.73
N SER A 168 -5.88 -22.44 -8.58
CA SER A 168 -5.15 -23.63 -8.07
C SER A 168 -3.91 -23.95 -8.89
N LEU A 169 -2.95 -24.62 -8.25
CA LEU A 169 -1.81 -25.23 -8.92
C LEU A 169 -2.07 -26.73 -9.05
N ARG A 170 -1.83 -27.31 -10.23
CA ARG A 170 -2.03 -28.74 -10.48
C ARG A 170 -0.82 -29.38 -11.14
N GLY A 171 -0.54 -30.63 -10.77
CA GLY A 171 0.51 -31.43 -11.37
C GLY A 171 0.20 -31.78 -12.82
N GLY A 172 1.13 -31.48 -13.75
CA GLY A 172 0.97 -31.82 -15.17
C GLY A 172 1.30 -33.26 -15.52
N ASN A 173 1.95 -34.00 -14.62
CA ASN A 173 2.34 -35.39 -14.85
C ASN A 173 1.95 -36.26 -13.66
N GLN A 174 1.08 -37.24 -13.92
CA GLN A 174 0.44 -38.08 -12.90
C GLN A 174 1.34 -39.20 -12.34
N THR A 175 2.56 -39.33 -12.89
CA THR A 175 3.53 -40.37 -12.52
C THR A 175 4.96 -39.84 -12.38
N ALA A 176 5.15 -38.53 -12.26
CA ALA A 176 6.47 -37.92 -12.12
C ALA A 176 6.47 -36.78 -11.09
N SER A 177 7.68 -36.33 -10.75
CA SER A 177 7.85 -35.12 -9.97
C SER A 177 7.48 -33.89 -10.78
N SER A 178 6.84 -32.93 -10.11
CA SER A 178 6.48 -31.64 -10.68
C SER A 178 6.80 -30.51 -9.72
N ALA A 179 7.27 -29.37 -10.23
CA ALA A 179 7.63 -28.20 -9.41
C ALA A 179 7.17 -26.89 -10.07
N ILE A 180 6.96 -25.85 -9.26
CA ILE A 180 6.74 -24.46 -9.69
C ILE A 180 7.34 -23.52 -8.63
N GLU A 181 7.92 -22.41 -9.07
CA GLU A 181 8.53 -21.43 -8.18
C GLU A 181 7.97 -20.04 -8.41
N PHE A 182 7.96 -19.22 -7.35
CA PHE A 182 7.53 -17.84 -7.39
C PHE A 182 8.53 -16.94 -6.66
N ASN A 183 8.90 -15.82 -7.27
CA ASN A 183 9.67 -14.79 -6.58
C ASN A 183 8.72 -13.90 -5.77
N LEU A 184 8.89 -13.90 -4.45
CA LEU A 184 8.16 -13.05 -3.50
C LEU A 184 8.86 -11.72 -3.25
N ASN A 185 10.08 -11.53 -3.78
CA ASN A 185 10.88 -10.31 -3.68
C ASN A 185 11.14 -9.82 -2.24
N ARG A 186 10.99 -10.69 -1.23
CA ARG A 186 11.09 -10.36 0.20
C ARG A 186 9.98 -9.44 0.72
N ASP A 187 8.94 -9.25 -0.07
CA ASP A 187 7.84 -8.33 0.20
C ASP A 187 6.63 -9.00 0.88
N CYS A 188 6.70 -10.31 1.09
CA CYS A 188 5.62 -11.13 1.65
C CYS A 188 5.93 -11.60 3.08
N LYS A 189 4.88 -11.92 3.84
CA LYS A 189 4.95 -12.37 5.23
C LYS A 189 4.36 -13.76 5.45
N THR A 190 3.27 -14.06 4.78
CA THR A 190 2.52 -15.29 5.03
C THR A 190 2.10 -15.91 3.70
N LEU A 191 2.26 -17.23 3.59
CA LEU A 191 1.61 -18.07 2.60
C LEU A 191 0.45 -18.79 3.28
N ASP A 192 -0.71 -18.84 2.64
CA ASP A 192 -1.89 -19.58 3.05
C ASP A 192 -2.36 -20.43 1.86
N ALA A 193 -2.54 -21.74 2.06
CA ALA A 193 -2.97 -22.65 0.99
C ALA A 193 -3.65 -23.89 1.55
N THR A 194 -4.46 -24.57 0.73
CA THR A 194 -4.86 -25.96 1.01
C THR A 194 -4.09 -26.90 0.09
N VAL A 195 -3.51 -27.98 0.61
CA VAL A 195 -2.79 -28.99 -0.17
C VAL A 195 -3.51 -30.33 -0.13
N GLY A 196 -3.39 -31.10 -1.21
CA GLY A 196 -3.93 -32.44 -1.33
C GLY A 196 -3.74 -33.00 -2.73
N ILE A 197 -4.61 -33.93 -3.13
CA ILE A 197 -4.76 -34.33 -4.54
C ILE A 197 -6.15 -33.95 -5.04
N ASP A 198 -6.26 -33.68 -6.33
CA ASP A 198 -7.54 -33.37 -6.95
C ASP A 198 -8.43 -34.61 -6.99
N ASP A 199 -9.74 -34.44 -6.77
CA ASP A 199 -10.73 -35.51 -6.74
C ASP A 199 -10.88 -36.24 -8.09
N ALA A 200 -10.37 -35.67 -9.19
CA ALA A 200 -10.24 -36.36 -10.48
C ALA A 200 -9.13 -37.42 -10.54
N SER A 201 -8.34 -37.58 -9.47
CA SER A 201 -7.26 -38.57 -9.39
C SER A 201 -7.78 -40.01 -9.35
N ALA A 202 -6.99 -40.96 -9.83
CA ALA A 202 -7.36 -42.37 -9.78
C ALA A 202 -7.45 -42.89 -8.33
N SER A 203 -8.27 -43.92 -8.13
CA SER A 203 -8.40 -44.59 -6.82
C SER A 203 -7.07 -45.22 -6.39
N GLY A 204 -6.72 -45.06 -5.11
CA GLY A 204 -5.44 -45.55 -4.56
C GLY A 204 -4.20 -44.73 -4.95
N SER A 205 -4.37 -43.65 -5.73
CA SER A 205 -3.30 -42.72 -6.06
C SER A 205 -2.86 -41.89 -4.85
N SER A 206 -1.62 -41.37 -4.89
CA SER A 206 -1.10 -40.49 -3.84
C SER A 206 -0.13 -39.45 -4.39
N ALA A 207 0.01 -38.33 -3.68
CA ALA A 207 1.05 -37.36 -3.95
C ALA A 207 1.70 -36.85 -2.66
N THR A 208 3.03 -36.71 -2.67
CA THR A 208 3.78 -35.99 -1.63
C THR A 208 4.03 -34.57 -2.09
N LEU A 209 3.44 -33.58 -1.42
CA LEU A 209 3.67 -32.15 -1.68
C LEU A 209 4.71 -31.59 -0.71
N THR A 210 5.59 -30.74 -1.22
CA THR A 210 6.62 -30.03 -0.46
C THR A 210 6.55 -28.54 -0.76
N LEU A 211 6.63 -27.72 0.29
CA LEU A 211 6.86 -26.28 0.20
C LEU A 211 8.25 -25.98 0.73
N ALA A 212 9.06 -25.29 -0.06
CA ALA A 212 10.34 -24.74 0.36
C ALA A 212 10.37 -23.22 0.19
N ALA A 213 11.06 -22.54 1.10
CA ALA A 213 11.32 -21.11 1.06
C ALA A 213 12.83 -20.87 1.06
N ASP A 214 13.35 -20.21 0.01
CA ASP A 214 14.78 -20.04 -0.25
C ASP A 214 15.57 -21.37 -0.11
N GLY A 215 15.01 -22.45 -0.67
CA GLY A 215 15.58 -23.82 -0.63
C GLY A 215 15.38 -24.56 0.69
N THR A 216 14.88 -23.91 1.75
CA THR A 216 14.61 -24.56 3.04
C THR A 216 13.19 -25.12 3.07
N GLN A 217 13.04 -26.43 3.28
CA GLN A 217 11.73 -27.06 3.44
C GLN A 217 10.98 -26.45 4.64
N ARG A 218 9.76 -25.97 4.39
CA ARG A 218 8.84 -25.42 5.40
C ARG A 218 7.69 -26.35 5.71
N PHE A 219 7.30 -27.16 4.72
CA PHE A 219 6.21 -28.12 4.86
C PHE A 219 6.43 -29.29 3.91
N GLN A 220 6.00 -30.48 4.33
CA GLN A 220 5.88 -31.67 3.50
C GLN A 220 4.70 -32.52 4.00
N GLY A 221 3.91 -33.08 3.09
CA GLY A 221 2.83 -34.00 3.42
C GLY A 221 2.50 -34.92 2.25
N THR A 222 2.01 -36.13 2.57
CA THR A 222 1.56 -37.11 1.58
C THR A 222 0.05 -37.29 1.69
N PHE A 223 -0.64 -37.25 0.55
CA PHE A 223 -2.08 -37.22 0.47
C PHE A 223 -2.61 -38.25 -0.52
N GLY A 224 -3.62 -39.00 -0.10
CA GLY A 224 -4.51 -39.77 -0.98
C GLY A 224 -5.82 -39.04 -1.24
N LEU A 225 -6.75 -39.71 -1.92
CA LEU A 225 -8.10 -39.17 -2.18
C LEU A 225 -8.81 -38.80 -0.87
N ALA A 226 -9.62 -37.74 -0.92
CA ALA A 226 -10.37 -37.19 0.21
C ALA A 226 -9.50 -36.68 1.39
N GLN A 227 -8.18 -36.58 1.23
CA GLN A 227 -7.28 -35.99 2.22
C GLN A 227 -6.85 -34.59 1.77
N ALA A 228 -6.91 -33.65 2.71
CA ALA A 228 -6.47 -32.28 2.51
C ALA A 228 -5.85 -31.74 3.80
N GLN A 229 -4.94 -30.77 3.67
CA GLN A 229 -4.41 -30.03 4.79
C GLN A 229 -4.37 -28.54 4.49
N HIS A 230 -4.84 -27.72 5.42
CA HIS A 230 -4.61 -26.28 5.41
C HIS A 230 -3.19 -25.98 5.91
N VAL A 231 -2.44 -25.20 5.13
CA VAL A 231 -1.03 -24.87 5.38
C VAL A 231 -0.89 -23.36 5.45
N VAL A 232 -0.39 -22.90 6.58
CA VAL A 232 0.03 -21.52 6.79
C VAL A 232 1.54 -21.52 7.06
N SER A 233 2.31 -20.77 6.28
CA SER A 233 3.76 -20.68 6.43
C SER A 233 4.21 -19.23 6.54
N ASP A 234 5.13 -18.95 7.46
CA ASP A 234 5.89 -17.71 7.47
C ASP A 234 6.83 -17.68 6.26
N VAL A 235 6.74 -16.61 5.48
CA VAL A 235 7.58 -16.32 4.32
C VAL A 235 8.21 -14.92 4.42
N THR A 236 8.31 -14.38 5.64
CA THR A 236 8.94 -13.08 5.90
C THR A 236 10.37 -13.07 5.40
N GLY A 237 10.67 -12.09 4.54
CA GLY A 237 12.01 -11.90 3.99
C GLY A 237 12.42 -12.94 2.95
N VAL A 238 11.55 -13.88 2.58
CA VAL A 238 11.81 -14.92 1.58
C VAL A 238 11.86 -14.31 0.20
N PHE A 239 12.91 -14.62 -0.56
CA PHE A 239 13.00 -14.19 -1.95
C PHE A 239 12.19 -15.08 -2.88
N ARG A 240 12.29 -16.40 -2.71
CA ARG A 240 11.65 -17.39 -3.57
C ARG A 240 10.99 -18.50 -2.76
N ILE A 241 9.80 -18.89 -3.19
CA ILE A 241 9.18 -20.14 -2.76
C ILE A 241 9.17 -21.15 -3.90
N SER A 242 9.29 -22.43 -3.53
CA SER A 242 9.18 -23.57 -4.43
C SER A 242 8.09 -24.48 -3.89
N LEU A 243 7.13 -24.82 -4.75
CA LEU A 243 6.12 -25.83 -4.50
C LEU A 243 6.46 -27.01 -5.40
N SER A 244 6.59 -28.19 -4.82
CA SER A 244 6.85 -29.41 -5.58
C SER A 244 5.95 -30.54 -5.14
N ALA A 245 5.76 -31.51 -6.02
CA ALA A 245 4.98 -32.70 -5.77
C ALA A 245 5.62 -33.91 -6.43
N THR A 246 5.62 -35.06 -5.75
CA THR A 246 5.92 -36.37 -6.34
C THR A 246 4.64 -37.19 -6.32
N GLN A 247 4.22 -37.68 -7.49
CA GLN A 247 2.90 -38.28 -7.72
C GLN A 247 3.04 -39.75 -8.10
N THR A 248 2.13 -40.59 -7.62
CA THR A 248 2.06 -42.02 -7.97
C THR A 248 0.63 -42.45 -8.29
N GLY A 249 0.51 -43.46 -9.14
CA GLY A 249 -0.77 -44.15 -9.36
C GLY A 249 -1.86 -43.32 -10.04
N GLY A 250 -1.54 -42.29 -10.82
CA GLY A 250 -2.56 -41.45 -11.46
C GLY A 250 -3.04 -40.28 -10.60
N ALA A 251 -2.22 -39.82 -9.65
CA ALA A 251 -2.55 -38.67 -8.81
C ALA A 251 -2.42 -37.37 -9.61
N TYR A 252 -3.30 -36.41 -9.31
CA TYR A 252 -3.12 -35.00 -9.68
C TYR A 252 -2.83 -34.22 -8.41
N ALA A 253 -1.56 -33.99 -8.09
CA ALA A 253 -1.21 -33.13 -6.96
C ALA A 253 -1.86 -31.75 -7.12
N ALA A 254 -2.39 -31.20 -6.03
CA ALA A 254 -3.12 -29.94 -6.06
C ALA A 254 -2.75 -29.03 -4.87
N VAL A 255 -2.59 -27.75 -5.18
CA VAL A 255 -2.52 -26.66 -4.18
C VAL A 255 -3.69 -25.73 -4.47
N GLY A 256 -4.70 -25.79 -3.60
CA GLY A 256 -5.95 -25.05 -3.71
C GLY A 256 -5.86 -23.64 -3.14
N SER A 257 -6.21 -22.64 -3.97
CA SER A 257 -6.27 -21.21 -3.62
C SER A 257 -5.07 -20.70 -2.81
N PRO A 258 -3.83 -20.98 -3.24
CA PRO A 258 -2.66 -20.45 -2.54
C PRO A 258 -2.66 -18.93 -2.62
N LYS A 259 -2.50 -18.26 -1.49
CA LYS A 259 -2.42 -16.80 -1.35
C LYS A 259 -1.19 -16.41 -0.55
N VAL A 260 -0.66 -15.24 -0.86
CA VAL A 260 0.42 -14.63 -0.08
C VAL A 260 0.03 -13.24 0.41
N LEU A 261 0.42 -12.92 1.64
CA LEU A 261 0.24 -11.62 2.26
C LEU A 261 1.48 -10.76 2.00
N CYS A 262 1.38 -9.76 1.12
CA CYS A 262 2.54 -8.96 0.70
C CYS A 262 2.28 -7.46 0.62
N SER A 263 3.35 -6.68 0.60
CA SER A 263 3.34 -5.24 0.30
C SER A 263 3.84 -5.01 -1.13
N PHE A 264 3.17 -4.18 -1.94
CA PHE A 264 3.58 -3.90 -3.33
C PHE A 264 3.66 -2.38 -3.59
#